data_AF-A0A2E5Y122-F1
#
_entry.id   AF-A0A2E5Y122-F1
#
_cell.length_a   1.000
_cell.length_b   1.000
_cell.length_c   1.000
_cell.angle_alpha   90.00
_cell.angle_beta   90.00
_cell.angle_gamma   90.00
#
_symmetry.space_group_name_H-M   'P 1'
#
loop_
_entity.id
_entity.type
_entity.pdbx_description
1 polymer ?
#
loop_
_entity_poly.entity_id
_entity_poly.type
_entity_poly.pdbx_seq_one_letter_code
_entity_poly.pdbx_strand_id
1 'polypeptide(L)'
;MKNKGFTLIELIIVTIILAVLAAVAIPRYVSTVSSNEAAAEDAVIASIRSGLDIYATDMLIMNGREYWPDNPFDALQEKPKGYISSIDNDGTTDGNADSDGEWTYNTSTKRITHQRGDNTRYYWSYDVGVNVDLNDGGGSSLPPFNPPWNDGNTSNWSDWCDFELNEGCYACQNNSGAGLYCNDQCAAAGCPGFTASTPPTDDNNSVGQGVGNRGSF
;
A
#
# COMPACT_ATOMS: atom_id res chain seq x y z
N MET A 1 37.36 -7.75 -61.20
CA MET A 1 36.14 -8.17 -60.45
C MET A 1 35.00 -7.25 -60.88
N LYS A 2 33.92 -7.80 -61.45
CA LYS A 2 32.78 -7.01 -61.96
C LYS A 2 31.82 -6.77 -60.79
N ASN A 3 31.89 -5.58 -60.18
CA ASN A 3 30.92 -5.18 -59.17
C ASN A 3 29.60 -4.86 -59.89
N LYS A 4 28.61 -5.75 -59.77
CA LYS A 4 27.24 -5.45 -60.19
C LYS A 4 26.70 -4.41 -59.21
N GLY A 5 26.70 -3.14 -59.60
CA GLY A 5 26.07 -2.08 -58.84
C GLY A 5 24.55 -2.28 -58.84
N PHE A 6 23.92 -2.04 -57.68
CA PHE A 6 22.46 -1.97 -57.57
C PHE A 6 21.90 -0.91 -58.51
N THR A 7 20.75 -1.19 -59.11
CA THR A 7 20.09 -0.21 -59.98
C THR A 7 19.37 0.84 -59.13
N LEU A 8 19.35 2.10 -59.58
CA LEU A 8 18.69 3.18 -58.85
C LEU A 8 17.19 2.93 -58.71
N ILE A 9 16.58 2.26 -59.70
CA ILE A 9 15.16 1.89 -59.69
C ILE A 9 14.80 0.86 -58.61
N GLU A 10 15.72 -0.05 -58.33
CA GLU A 10 15.53 -1.09 -57.32
C GLU A 10 15.54 -0.49 -55.92
N LEU A 11 16.37 0.52 -55.69
CA LEU A 11 16.38 1.24 -54.43
C LEU A 11 15.08 2.03 -54.18
N ILE A 12 14.53 2.70 -55.20
CA ILE A 12 13.29 3.49 -55.05
C ILE A 12 12.04 2.62 -54.84
N ILE A 13 11.94 1.45 -55.49
CA ILE A 13 10.81 0.55 -55.25
C ILE A 13 10.85 0.03 -53.80
N VAL A 14 12.03 -0.34 -53.32
CA VAL A 14 12.20 -0.80 -51.94
C VAL A 14 11.82 0.29 -50.95
N THR A 15 12.25 1.54 -51.15
CA THR A 15 11.89 2.63 -50.23
C THR A 15 10.40 2.97 -50.25
N ILE A 16 9.73 2.87 -51.40
CA ILE A 16 8.27 3.04 -51.49
C ILE A 16 7.54 1.96 -50.69
N ILE A 17 7.94 0.70 -50.84
CA ILE A 17 7.33 -0.41 -50.09
C ILE A 17 7.55 -0.23 -48.58
N LEU A 18 8.78 0.12 -48.16
CA LEU A 18 9.09 0.39 -46.75
C LEU A 18 8.29 1.57 -46.20
N ALA A 19 8.05 2.62 -46.99
CA ALA A 19 7.25 3.76 -46.59
C ALA A 19 5.79 3.38 -46.29
N VAL A 20 5.17 2.56 -47.15
CA VAL A 20 3.79 2.10 -46.95
C VAL A 20 3.69 1.15 -45.75
N LEU A 21 4.66 0.23 -45.60
CA LEU A 21 4.70 -0.69 -44.46
C LEU A 21 4.86 0.09 -43.13
N ALA A 22 5.74 1.09 -43.09
CA ALA A 22 5.92 1.93 -41.91
C ALA A 22 4.64 2.69 -41.54
N ALA A 23 3.93 3.26 -42.52
CA ALA A 23 2.71 4.02 -42.28
C ALA A 23 1.60 3.21 -41.59
N VAL A 24 1.49 1.91 -41.89
CA VAL A 24 0.48 1.02 -41.26
C VAL A 24 1.00 0.37 -39.98
N ALA A 25 2.30 0.07 -39.91
CA ALA A 25 2.89 -0.63 -38.77
C ALA A 25 3.03 0.28 -37.53
N ILE A 26 3.45 1.54 -37.71
CA ILE A 26 3.76 2.46 -36.58
C ILE A 26 2.54 2.67 -35.65
N PRO A 27 1.33 3.03 -36.15
CA PRO A 27 0.20 3.30 -35.25
C PRO A 27 -0.21 2.07 -34.43
N ARG A 28 -0.18 0.88 -35.05
CA ARG A 28 -0.49 -0.39 -34.39
C ARG A 28 0.56 -0.77 -33.35
N TYR A 29 1.83 -0.49 -33.63
CA TYR A 29 2.91 -0.75 -32.70
C TYR A 29 2.74 0.09 -31.42
N VAL A 30 2.49 1.39 -31.56
CA VAL A 30 2.28 2.29 -30.41
C VAL A 30 1.09 1.86 -29.55
N SER A 31 -0.04 1.50 -30.17
CA SER A 31 -1.21 1.03 -29.41
C SER A 31 -0.93 -0.28 -28.66
N THR A 32 -0.15 -1.18 -29.28
CA THR A 32 0.21 -2.47 -28.67
C THR A 32 1.16 -2.28 -27.49
N VAL A 33 2.13 -1.38 -27.61
CA VAL A 33 3.04 -1.05 -26.50
C VAL A 33 2.25 -0.49 -25.32
N SER A 34 1.39 0.51 -25.55
CA SER A 34 0.57 1.11 -24.50
C SER A 34 -0.36 0.10 -23.81
N SER A 35 -0.95 -0.84 -24.56
CA SER A 35 -1.76 -1.91 -23.96
C SER A 35 -0.93 -2.91 -23.16
N ASN A 36 0.30 -3.20 -23.61
CA ASN A 36 1.20 -4.11 -22.90
C ASN A 36 1.71 -3.50 -21.59
N GLU A 37 2.01 -2.20 -21.59
CA GLU A 37 2.38 -1.46 -20.38
C GLU A 37 1.24 -1.47 -19.37
N ALA A 38 0.01 -1.18 -19.81
CA ALA A 38 -1.16 -1.24 -18.93
C ALA A 38 -1.39 -2.65 -18.34
N ALA A 39 -1.22 -3.70 -19.15
CA ALA A 39 -1.36 -5.07 -18.67
C ALA A 39 -0.24 -5.47 -17.69
N ALA A 40 0.98 -4.95 -17.89
CA ALA A 40 2.09 -5.16 -16.98
C ALA A 40 1.86 -4.44 -15.64
N GLU A 41 1.35 -3.20 -15.66
CA GLU A 41 0.93 -2.47 -14.46
C GLU A 41 -0.14 -3.24 -13.68
N ASP A 42 -1.19 -3.70 -14.36
CA ASP A 42 -2.27 -4.46 -13.72
C ASP A 42 -1.73 -5.75 -13.07
N ALA A 43 -0.73 -6.41 -13.68
CA ALA A 43 -0.08 -7.58 -13.10
C ALA A 43 0.74 -7.24 -11.84
N VAL A 44 1.46 -6.11 -11.83
CA VAL A 44 2.21 -5.64 -10.65
C VAL A 44 1.25 -5.27 -9.52
N ILE A 45 0.17 -4.55 -9.81
CA ILE A 45 -0.81 -4.20 -8.77
C ILE A 45 -1.51 -5.45 -8.23
N ALA A 46 -1.84 -6.42 -9.09
CA ALA A 46 -2.40 -7.70 -8.65
C ALA A 46 -1.43 -8.49 -7.75
N SER A 47 -0.13 -8.48 -8.05
CA SER A 47 0.86 -9.12 -7.20
C SER A 47 1.00 -8.41 -5.86
N ILE A 48 0.94 -7.07 -5.83
CA ILE A 48 0.94 -6.28 -4.58
C ILE A 48 -0.25 -6.66 -3.71
N ARG A 49 -1.47 -6.69 -4.26
CA ARG A 49 -2.66 -7.10 -3.48
C ARG A 49 -2.52 -8.51 -2.92
N SER A 50 -2.11 -9.46 -3.75
CA SER A 50 -1.91 -10.83 -3.30
C SER A 50 -0.82 -10.92 -2.23
N GLY A 51 0.27 -10.15 -2.36
CA GLY A 51 1.34 -10.09 -1.37
C GLY A 51 0.84 -9.53 -0.04
N LEU A 52 0.05 -8.45 -0.09
CA LEU A 52 -0.56 -7.82 1.08
C LEU A 52 -1.51 -8.76 1.81
N ASP A 53 -2.37 -9.50 1.11
CA ASP A 53 -3.26 -10.49 1.71
C ASP A 53 -2.49 -11.61 2.42
N ILE A 54 -1.42 -12.10 1.78
CA ILE A 54 -0.53 -13.12 2.36
C ILE A 54 0.17 -12.56 3.60
N TYR A 55 0.69 -11.33 3.52
CA TYR A 55 1.40 -10.68 4.62
C TYR A 55 0.47 -10.46 5.82
N ALA A 56 -0.75 -9.96 5.59
CA ALA A 56 -1.75 -9.79 6.63
C ALA A 56 -2.15 -11.13 7.27
N THR A 57 -2.29 -12.19 6.46
CA THR A 57 -2.57 -13.55 6.96
C THR A 57 -1.42 -14.10 7.79
N ASP A 58 -0.18 -13.89 7.37
CA ASP A 58 1.01 -14.32 8.12
C ASP A 58 1.07 -13.60 9.47
N MET A 59 0.82 -12.28 9.49
CA MET A 59 0.72 -11.51 10.71
C MET A 59 -0.43 -11.97 11.60
N LEU A 60 -1.58 -12.36 11.02
CA LEU A 60 -2.69 -12.94 11.77
C LEU A 60 -2.29 -14.26 12.46
N ILE A 61 -1.48 -15.08 11.81
CA ILE A 61 -0.99 -16.35 12.38
C ILE A 61 0.10 -16.11 13.44
N MET A 62 1.04 -15.20 13.17
CA MET A 62 2.20 -14.95 14.02
C MET A 62 1.86 -14.10 15.25
N ASN A 63 1.07 -13.05 15.05
CA ASN A 63 0.77 -12.02 16.05
C ASN A 63 -0.71 -12.02 16.47
N GLY A 64 -1.54 -12.87 15.89
CA GLY A 64 -2.97 -12.96 16.23
C GLY A 64 -3.83 -11.84 15.65
N ARG A 65 -3.27 -10.97 14.77
CA ARG A 65 -3.98 -9.88 14.10
C ARG A 65 -3.42 -9.63 12.71
N GLU A 66 -4.31 -9.23 11.81
CA GLU A 66 -3.92 -8.73 10.49
C GLU A 66 -3.15 -7.42 10.64
N TYR A 67 -2.06 -7.29 9.89
CA TYR A 67 -1.19 -6.13 9.86
C TYR A 67 -0.64 -6.01 8.43
N TRP A 68 -0.59 -4.79 7.89
CA TRP A 68 -0.11 -4.51 6.53
C TRP A 68 1.18 -3.69 6.59
N PRO A 69 2.12 -3.80 5.64
CA PRO A 69 3.35 -3.03 5.71
C PRO A 69 3.11 -1.55 5.37
N ASP A 70 3.86 -0.63 5.97
CA ASP A 70 3.78 0.81 5.66
C ASP A 70 4.03 1.11 4.17
N ASN A 71 4.89 0.30 3.55
CA ASN A 71 5.19 0.33 2.13
C ASN A 71 4.61 -0.92 1.44
N PRO A 72 3.73 -0.78 0.44
CA PRO A 72 3.05 -1.91 -0.18
C PRO A 72 4.00 -2.84 -0.95
N PHE A 73 5.18 -2.36 -1.35
CA PHE A 73 6.18 -3.18 -2.04
C PHE A 73 6.95 -4.10 -1.10
N ASP A 74 6.85 -3.93 0.22
CA ASP A 74 7.51 -4.82 1.18
C ASP A 74 6.71 -6.12 1.42
N ALA A 75 5.46 -6.18 0.97
CA ALA A 75 4.69 -7.43 0.92
C ALA A 75 5.09 -8.36 -0.25
N LEU A 76 5.93 -7.89 -1.17
CA LEU A 76 6.36 -8.65 -2.33
C LEU A 76 7.66 -9.41 -2.07
N GLN A 77 7.71 -10.68 -2.49
CA GLN A 77 8.94 -11.46 -2.50
C GLN A 77 9.98 -10.89 -3.48
N GLU A 78 9.53 -10.42 -4.65
CA GLU A 78 10.36 -9.76 -5.65
C GLU A 78 9.72 -8.42 -6.03
N LYS A 79 10.49 -7.34 -5.85
CA LYS A 79 10.07 -5.98 -6.21
C LYS A 79 10.09 -5.84 -7.74
N PRO A 80 9.13 -5.11 -8.34
CA PRO A 80 9.10 -4.96 -9.79
C PRO A 80 10.35 -4.26 -10.29
N LYS A 81 10.73 -4.58 -11.53
CA LYS A 81 11.86 -3.91 -12.18
C LYS A 81 11.60 -2.40 -12.23
N GLY A 82 12.60 -1.61 -11.84
CA GLY A 82 12.49 -0.16 -11.78
C GLY A 82 11.92 0.37 -10.46
N TYR A 83 11.66 -0.49 -9.47
CA TYR A 83 11.28 -0.02 -8.14
C TYR A 83 12.42 0.74 -7.44
N ILE A 84 12.12 1.95 -6.98
CA ILE A 84 12.99 2.82 -6.21
C ILE A 84 12.24 3.24 -4.93
N SER A 85 12.87 3.04 -3.77
CA SER A 85 12.25 3.29 -2.47
C SER A 85 12.39 4.77 -2.08
N SER A 86 11.51 5.64 -2.60
CA SER A 86 11.19 7.04 -2.18
C SER A 86 12.34 8.00 -1.81
N ILE A 87 13.59 7.58 -1.99
CA ILE A 87 14.81 8.37 -1.96
C ILE A 87 15.22 8.35 -3.42
N ASP A 88 14.61 9.26 -4.17
CA ASP A 88 14.82 9.35 -5.60
C ASP A 88 16.26 9.80 -5.84
N ASN A 89 16.88 9.24 -6.87
CA ASN A 89 18.27 9.54 -7.25
C ASN A 89 18.40 10.92 -7.94
N ASP A 90 17.33 11.71 -8.00
CA ASP A 90 17.24 13.01 -8.68
C ASP A 90 17.41 14.22 -7.74
N GLY A 91 17.39 13.99 -6.41
CA GLY A 91 17.51 15.03 -5.40
C GLY A 91 16.19 15.73 -5.02
N THR A 92 15.04 15.24 -5.50
CA THR A 92 13.72 15.60 -4.98
C THR A 92 13.18 14.46 -4.10
N THR A 93 12.59 14.81 -2.96
CA THR A 93 12.04 13.83 -1.99
C THR A 93 10.53 13.73 -2.12
N ASP A 94 10.01 13.90 -3.34
CA ASP A 94 8.57 13.90 -3.56
C ASP A 94 8.01 12.47 -3.61
N GLY A 95 8.87 11.47 -3.86
CA GLY A 95 8.54 10.05 -3.84
C GLY A 95 7.66 9.61 -5.00
N ASN A 96 7.58 10.40 -6.08
CA ASN A 96 6.78 10.09 -7.26
C ASN A 96 7.68 9.73 -8.45
N ALA A 97 7.42 8.59 -9.09
CA ALA A 97 8.16 8.07 -10.25
C ALA A 97 8.38 9.12 -11.34
N ASP A 98 9.62 9.55 -11.55
CA ASP A 98 10.04 10.61 -12.48
C ASP A 98 10.74 10.08 -13.74
N SER A 99 11.10 8.79 -13.71
CA SER A 99 11.87 8.11 -14.73
C SER A 99 11.08 7.00 -15.39
N ASP A 100 11.35 6.76 -16.68
CA ASP A 100 10.62 5.75 -17.44
C ASP A 100 10.82 4.34 -16.88
N GLY A 101 9.72 3.63 -16.65
CA GLY A 101 9.68 2.31 -16.06
C GLY A 101 9.83 2.29 -14.54
N GLU A 102 9.92 3.45 -13.90
CA GLU A 102 10.11 3.56 -12.46
C GLU A 102 8.84 3.26 -11.67
N TRP A 103 8.98 2.55 -10.56
CA TRP A 103 7.92 2.34 -9.57
C TRP A 103 8.35 2.95 -8.23
N THR A 104 7.48 3.71 -7.59
CA THR A 104 7.74 4.26 -6.27
C THR A 104 6.51 4.17 -5.38
N TYR A 105 6.71 4.33 -4.07
CA TYR A 105 5.63 4.58 -3.13
C TYR A 105 5.86 5.91 -2.41
N ASN A 106 4.94 6.85 -2.63
CA ASN A 106 4.93 8.14 -1.97
C ASN A 106 4.25 8.01 -0.61
N THR A 107 5.06 8.05 0.45
CA THR A 107 4.59 7.92 1.84
C THR A 107 3.76 9.12 2.33
N SER A 108 3.94 10.29 1.70
CA SER A 108 3.22 11.53 2.03
C SER A 108 1.83 11.56 1.40
N THR A 109 1.70 11.12 0.15
CA THR A 109 0.42 11.10 -0.57
C THR A 109 -0.28 9.74 -0.54
N LYS A 110 0.34 8.72 0.08
CA LYS A 110 -0.19 7.36 0.19
C LYS A 110 -0.50 6.74 -1.18
N ARG A 111 0.45 6.90 -2.11
CA ARG A 111 0.29 6.50 -3.51
C ARG A 111 1.44 5.66 -4.01
N ILE A 112 1.12 4.53 -4.61
CA ILE A 112 2.01 3.83 -5.53
C ILE A 112 2.01 4.63 -6.83
N THR A 113 3.18 4.93 -7.38
CA THR A 113 3.28 5.65 -8.65
C THR A 113 4.15 4.92 -9.65
N HIS A 114 3.83 5.07 -10.94
CA HIS A 114 4.57 4.49 -12.04
C HIS A 114 4.63 5.45 -13.23
N GLN A 115 5.75 5.51 -13.93
CA GLN A 115 5.89 6.26 -15.17
C GLN A 115 6.21 5.33 -16.35
N ARG A 116 5.43 5.43 -17.43
CA ARG A 116 5.61 4.65 -18.68
C ARG A 116 6.68 5.27 -19.57
N GLY A 117 7.09 4.53 -20.62
CA GLY A 117 8.10 5.01 -21.58
C GLY A 117 7.65 6.16 -22.49
N ASP A 118 6.38 6.57 -22.43
CA ASP A 118 5.85 7.77 -23.06
C ASP A 118 5.77 8.96 -22.09
N ASN A 119 6.43 8.84 -20.93
CA ASN A 119 6.48 9.84 -19.86
C ASN A 119 5.12 10.10 -19.19
N THR A 120 4.10 9.27 -19.47
CA THR A 120 2.82 9.34 -18.76
C THR A 120 2.94 8.67 -17.40
N ARG A 121 2.34 9.29 -16.38
CA ARG A 121 2.37 8.83 -14.99
C ARG A 121 1.02 8.29 -14.57
N TYR A 122 1.04 7.17 -13.86
CA TYR A 122 -0.10 6.50 -13.27
C TYR A 122 0.13 6.34 -11.77
N TYR A 123 -0.97 6.27 -11.02
CA TYR A 123 -0.92 6.06 -9.58
C TYR A 123 -2.09 5.23 -9.09
N TRP A 124 -1.85 4.59 -7.95
CA TRP A 124 -2.82 3.81 -7.19
C TRP A 124 -2.73 4.25 -5.73
N SER A 125 -3.87 4.34 -5.07
CA SER A 125 -3.88 4.69 -3.65
C SER A 125 -3.57 3.44 -2.83
N TYR A 126 -2.75 3.61 -1.80
CA TYR A 126 -2.49 2.59 -0.81
C TYR A 126 -2.42 3.28 0.54
N ASP A 127 -3.45 3.10 1.35
CA ASP A 127 -3.44 3.48 2.75
C ASP A 127 -3.46 2.19 3.57
N VAL A 128 -2.47 2.07 4.44
CA VAL A 128 -2.33 0.92 5.34
C VAL A 128 -3.38 0.98 6.46
N GLY A 129 -4.05 2.13 6.62
CA GLY A 129 -4.98 2.37 7.69
C GLY A 129 -4.29 2.35 9.04
N VAL A 130 -5.02 1.91 10.07
CA VAL A 130 -4.46 1.74 11.41
C VAL A 130 -3.95 0.31 11.55
N ASN A 131 -2.65 0.15 11.34
CA ASN A 131 -1.92 -0.98 11.85
C ASN A 131 -1.83 -0.88 13.36
N VAL A 132 -2.65 -1.65 14.07
CA VAL A 132 -2.52 -1.76 15.52
C VAL A 132 -1.39 -2.73 15.85
N ASP A 133 -0.17 -2.20 15.89
CA ASP A 133 0.96 -2.93 16.48
C ASP A 133 0.61 -3.29 17.92
N LEU A 134 0.76 -4.57 18.28
CA LEU A 134 0.69 -4.99 19.68
C LEU A 134 1.80 -4.34 20.54
N ASN A 135 2.72 -3.59 19.94
CA ASN A 135 3.92 -3.03 20.58
C ASN A 135 4.07 -1.51 20.49
N ASP A 136 3.28 -0.77 19.70
CA ASP A 136 3.39 0.69 19.63
C ASP A 136 2.08 1.38 20.00
N GLY A 137 1.81 1.42 21.31
CA GLY A 137 1.53 2.66 22.05
C GLY A 137 0.40 3.62 21.63
N GLY A 138 -0.26 3.45 20.50
CA GLY A 138 -1.04 4.47 19.81
C GLY A 138 -2.51 4.10 19.60
N GLY A 139 -3.14 3.56 20.65
CA GLY A 139 -4.59 3.35 20.76
C GLY A 139 -4.97 2.04 21.46
N SER A 140 -4.76 1.84 22.76
CA SER A 140 -3.87 2.50 23.72
C SER A 140 -2.92 1.44 24.29
N SER A 141 -1.61 1.58 24.03
CA SER A 141 -0.52 1.27 24.98
C SER A 141 -0.72 0.16 26.03
N LEU A 142 -1.13 -1.06 25.68
CA LEU A 142 -1.07 -2.15 26.64
C LEU A 142 0.17 -3.00 26.36
N PRO A 143 1.11 -3.10 27.32
CA PRO A 143 2.27 -3.96 27.17
C PRO A 143 1.82 -5.42 26.93
N PRO A 144 2.73 -6.31 26.49
CA PRO A 144 2.46 -7.75 26.49
C PRO A 144 1.77 -8.15 27.80
N PHE A 145 0.67 -8.90 27.70
CA PHE A 145 -0.26 -9.17 28.79
C PHE A 145 0.47 -9.60 30.07
N ASN A 146 0.61 -8.66 30.98
CA ASN A 146 1.29 -8.82 32.26
C ASN A 146 0.68 -7.85 33.30
N PRO A 147 -0.62 -7.99 33.61
CA PRO A 147 -1.26 -7.10 34.56
C PRO A 147 -0.68 -7.31 35.97
N PRO A 148 -0.65 -6.27 36.81
CA PRO A 148 -0.38 -6.43 38.23
C PRO A 148 -1.37 -7.44 38.82
N TRP A 149 -0.86 -8.47 39.50
CA TRP A 149 -1.68 -9.45 40.24
C TRP A 149 -2.51 -10.41 39.35
N ASN A 150 -2.00 -10.84 38.20
CA ASN A 150 -2.60 -11.95 37.46
C ASN A 150 -2.49 -13.27 38.25
N ASP A 151 -3.62 -13.83 38.68
CA ASP A 151 -3.71 -15.11 39.39
C ASP A 151 -3.75 -16.34 38.45
N GLY A 152 -3.66 -16.11 37.13
CA GLY A 152 -3.59 -17.14 36.09
C GLY A 152 -4.93 -17.50 35.46
N ASN A 153 -6.02 -16.80 35.79
CA ASN A 153 -7.36 -17.11 35.27
C ASN A 153 -7.70 -16.45 33.92
N THR A 154 -6.88 -15.53 33.43
CA THR A 154 -7.10 -14.82 32.15
C THR A 154 -5.81 -14.81 31.32
N SER A 155 -5.93 -14.76 29.99
CA SER A 155 -4.79 -14.79 29.06
C SER A 155 -4.72 -13.58 28.12
N ASN A 156 -5.62 -12.61 28.27
CA ASN A 156 -5.64 -11.38 27.48
C ASN A 156 -6.23 -10.21 28.28
N TRP A 157 -5.93 -8.99 27.84
CA TRP A 157 -6.38 -7.76 28.51
C TRP A 157 -7.89 -7.58 28.49
N SER A 158 -8.61 -8.10 27.48
CA SER A 158 -10.07 -8.00 27.43
C SER A 158 -10.71 -8.80 28.56
N ASP A 159 -10.37 -10.08 28.67
CA ASP A 159 -10.88 -10.98 29.70
C ASP A 159 -10.49 -10.50 31.11
N TRP A 160 -9.26 -9.95 31.25
CA TRP A 160 -8.81 -9.37 32.51
C TRP A 160 -9.59 -8.10 32.86
N CYS A 161 -9.75 -7.17 31.92
CA CYS A 161 -10.54 -5.96 32.14
C CYS A 161 -12.02 -6.27 32.41
N ASP A 162 -12.60 -7.26 31.73
CA ASP A 162 -13.98 -7.70 31.96
C ASP A 162 -14.14 -8.31 33.36
N PHE A 163 -13.14 -9.07 33.83
CA PHE A 163 -13.09 -9.58 35.19
C PHE A 163 -12.97 -8.46 36.24
N GLU A 164 -12.04 -7.53 36.05
CA GLU A 164 -11.81 -6.38 36.96
C GLU A 164 -13.02 -5.42 36.99
N LEU A 165 -13.70 -5.25 35.86
CA LEU A 165 -14.88 -4.38 35.73
C LEU A 165 -16.19 -5.04 36.16
N ASN A 166 -16.20 -6.34 36.46
CA ASN A 166 -17.38 -7.04 36.98
C ASN A 166 -17.87 -6.45 38.31
N GLU A 167 -17.01 -5.72 39.01
CA GLU A 167 -17.36 -5.04 40.24
C GLU A 167 -17.78 -3.55 40.04
N GLY A 168 -17.71 -3.05 38.79
CA GLY A 168 -18.24 -1.75 38.35
C GLY A 168 -17.20 -0.61 38.26
N CYS A 169 -17.68 0.63 38.06
CA CYS A 169 -16.83 1.81 37.78
C CYS A 169 -15.81 2.18 38.86
N TYR A 170 -15.86 1.59 40.05
CA TYR A 170 -14.84 1.83 41.05
C TYR A 170 -13.48 1.25 40.61
N ALA A 171 -13.46 0.16 39.82
CA ALA A 171 -12.24 -0.45 39.32
C ALA A 171 -11.42 0.53 38.46
N CYS A 172 -12.11 1.39 37.70
CA CYS A 172 -11.53 2.46 36.88
C CYS A 172 -10.87 3.59 37.68
N GLN A 173 -11.09 3.68 39.00
CA GLN A 173 -10.47 4.71 39.84
C GLN A 173 -9.04 4.34 40.27
N ASN A 174 -8.63 3.08 40.07
CA ASN A 174 -7.28 2.64 40.36
C ASN A 174 -6.33 3.02 39.22
N ASN A 175 -5.58 4.11 39.41
CA ASN A 175 -4.59 4.62 38.47
C ASN A 175 -3.38 3.69 38.23
N SER A 176 -3.26 2.58 38.96
CA SER A 176 -2.25 1.54 38.74
C SER A 176 -2.86 0.20 38.29
N GLY A 177 -4.17 0.14 38.08
CA GLY A 177 -4.94 -1.06 37.66
C GLY A 177 -5.82 -0.76 36.45
N ALA A 178 -7.11 -1.12 36.51
CA ALA A 178 -8.04 -0.96 35.39
C ALA A 178 -8.18 0.49 34.88
N GLY A 179 -8.00 1.50 35.73
CA GLY A 179 -7.99 2.91 35.29
C GLY A 179 -6.82 3.28 34.37
N LEU A 180 -5.71 2.54 34.42
CA LEU A 180 -4.59 2.71 33.51
C LEU A 180 -4.71 1.83 32.26
N TYR A 181 -5.22 0.60 32.42
CA TYR A 181 -5.13 -0.44 31.40
C TYR A 181 -6.46 -0.81 30.72
N CYS A 182 -7.61 -0.33 31.20
CA CYS A 182 -8.94 -0.68 30.69
C CYS A 182 -9.75 0.56 30.27
N ASN A 183 -9.07 1.58 29.73
CA ASN A 183 -9.67 2.89 29.41
C ASN A 183 -10.91 2.77 28.51
N ASP A 184 -10.84 1.94 27.48
CA ASP A 184 -11.93 1.74 26.53
C ASP A 184 -13.14 1.05 27.17
N GLN A 185 -12.92 0.02 28.00
CA GLN A 185 -14.01 -0.64 28.73
C GLN A 185 -14.60 0.25 29.83
N CYS A 186 -13.78 1.07 30.50
CA CYS A 186 -14.23 2.09 31.45
C CYS A 186 -15.08 3.18 30.75
N ALA A 187 -14.70 3.58 29.55
CA ALA A 187 -15.47 4.50 28.72
C ALA A 187 -16.79 3.86 28.25
N ALA A 188 -16.76 2.60 27.80
CA ALA A 188 -17.93 1.83 27.39
C ALA A 188 -18.92 1.59 28.54
N ALA A 189 -18.41 1.39 29.76
CA ALA A 189 -19.19 1.29 30.99
C ALA A 189 -19.72 2.65 31.50
N GLY A 190 -19.37 3.76 30.85
CA GLY A 190 -19.82 5.11 31.20
C GLY A 190 -19.21 5.66 32.49
N CYS A 191 -18.01 5.19 32.87
CA CYS A 191 -17.37 5.59 34.10
C CYS A 191 -16.86 7.05 34.04
N PRO A 192 -17.05 7.87 35.10
CA PRO A 192 -16.61 9.26 35.10
C PRO A 192 -15.11 9.39 34.84
N GLY A 193 -14.72 10.25 33.90
CA GLY A 193 -13.32 10.52 33.56
C GLY A 193 -12.77 9.76 32.35
N PHE A 194 -13.58 8.90 31.72
CA PHE A 194 -13.22 8.12 30.53
C PHE A 194 -14.18 8.44 29.37
N THR A 195 -13.66 8.57 28.15
CA THR A 195 -14.45 8.92 26.95
C THR A 195 -14.16 7.94 25.82
N ALA A 196 -15.20 7.46 25.13
CA ALA A 196 -15.04 6.53 24.02
C ALA A 196 -14.35 7.21 22.83
N SER A 197 -13.33 6.56 22.26
CA SER A 197 -12.81 6.94 20.94
C SER A 197 -13.88 6.62 19.89
N THR A 198 -14.29 7.63 19.13
CA THR A 198 -15.13 7.38 17.94
C THR A 198 -14.26 6.66 16.90
N PRO A 199 -14.73 5.55 16.29
CA PRO A 199 -14.02 4.93 15.18
C PRO A 199 -13.89 5.94 14.03
N PRO A 200 -12.76 5.96 13.28
CA PRO A 200 -12.72 6.64 11.99
C PRO A 200 -13.81 6.04 11.11
N THR A 201 -14.67 6.89 10.54
CA THR A 201 -15.68 6.46 9.58
C THR A 201 -15.01 6.05 8.28
N ASP A 202 -15.39 4.88 7.77
CA ASP A 202 -15.07 4.41 6.43
C ASP A 202 -15.69 5.33 5.37
N ASP A 203 -15.00 6.41 5.03
CA ASP A 203 -15.39 7.29 3.91
C ASP A 203 -14.58 6.92 2.66
N ASN A 204 -14.87 5.73 2.14
CA ASN A 204 -14.73 5.48 0.72
C ASN A 204 -15.60 6.48 -0.05
N ASN A 205 -15.01 7.59 -0.52
CA ASN A 205 -15.27 8.31 -1.79
C ASN A 205 -15.04 9.84 -1.71
N SER A 206 -14.43 10.38 -2.79
CA SER A 206 -14.40 11.78 -3.29
C SER A 206 -13.20 12.66 -2.84
N VAL A 207 -12.43 13.37 -3.68
CA VAL A 207 -12.64 14.07 -4.98
C VAL A 207 -11.28 14.23 -5.72
N GLY A 208 -11.28 14.32 -7.07
CA GLY A 208 -10.11 14.44 -7.99
C GLY A 208 -9.12 15.61 -7.76
N GLN A 209 -7.97 15.77 -8.45
CA GLN A 209 -7.66 15.61 -9.88
C GLN A 209 -6.16 15.33 -10.10
N GLY A 210 -5.80 14.69 -11.22
CA GLY A 210 -4.44 14.58 -11.76
C GLY A 210 -4.27 13.32 -12.62
N VAL A 211 -3.76 13.47 -13.83
CA VAL A 211 -3.62 12.50 -14.94
C VAL A 211 -3.67 11.01 -14.55
N GLY A 212 -4.73 10.29 -14.97
CA GLY A 212 -4.83 8.82 -14.93
C GLY A 212 -5.32 8.18 -13.62
N ASN A 213 -6.63 8.18 -13.35
CA ASN A 213 -7.23 7.43 -12.23
C ASN A 213 -7.33 5.94 -12.56
N ARG A 214 -6.71 5.05 -11.77
CA ARG A 214 -7.08 3.63 -11.72
C ARG A 214 -7.15 3.05 -10.30
N GLY A 215 -8.10 3.59 -9.53
CA GLY A 215 -8.82 2.83 -8.51
C GLY A 215 -8.25 2.92 -7.09
N SER A 216 -9.16 3.16 -6.14
CA SER A 216 -8.97 2.86 -4.71
C SER A 216 -9.22 1.36 -4.50
N PHE A 217 -8.46 0.75 -3.57
CA PHE A 217 -8.66 -0.63 -3.12
C PHE A 217 -9.22 -0.62 -1.70
#